data_AF-X1QSZ9-F1
#
_entry.id   AF-X1QSZ9-F1
#
_cell.length_a   1.000
_cell.length_b   1.000
_cell.length_c   1.000
_cell.angle_alpha   90.00
_cell.angle_beta   90.00
_cell.angle_gamma   90.00
#
_symmetry.space_group_name_H-M   'P 1'
#
loop_
_entity.id
_entity.type
_entity.pdbx_description
1 polymer ?
#
loop_
_entity_poly.entity_id
_entity_poly.type
_entity_poly.pdbx_seq_one_letter_code
_entity_poly.pdbx_strand_id
1 'polypeptide(L)' 'MTESGIRIIKHNDIKEEEFKDPICILGMPGIADVGKFAIDSLIGQLDAQNFMDFIFDDYPAGAIVDDSLLSAPKAEILFW' A
#
# COMPACT_ATOMS: atom_id res chain seq x y z
N MET A 1 -13.04 8.99 13.88
CA MET A 1 -12.20 9.95 13.15
C MET A 1 -10.95 10.15 13.99
N THR A 2 -9.81 9.69 13.51
CA THR A 2 -8.51 9.98 14.14
C THR A 2 -8.20 11.45 13.88
N GLU A 3 -7.63 12.17 14.87
CA GLU A 3 -7.33 13.61 14.76
C GLU A 3 -6.39 13.97 13.59
N SER A 4 -5.76 12.96 12.97
CA SER A 4 -4.80 13.09 11.87
C SER A 4 -5.38 12.91 10.46
N GLY A 5 -6.67 12.55 10.29
CA GLY A 5 -7.26 12.30 8.96
C GLY A 5 -6.68 11.07 8.23
N ILE A 6 -5.96 10.21 8.96
CA ILE A 6 -5.34 8.99 8.45
C ILE A 6 -5.83 7.81 9.27
N ARG A 7 -6.32 6.80 8.59
CA ARG A 7 -6.64 5.49 9.15
C ARG A 7 -5.60 4.48 8.69
N ILE A 8 -4.95 3.82 9.65
CA ILE A 8 -3.96 2.77 9.39
C ILE A 8 -4.59 1.41 9.72
N ILE A 9 -4.43 0.44 8.82
CA ILE A 9 -4.84 -0.96 9.03
C ILE A 9 -3.57 -1.80 8.97
N LYS A 10 -3.17 -2.38 10.10
CA LYS A 10 -1.98 -3.25 10.20
C LYS A 10 -2.39 -4.70 9.94
N HIS A 11 -1.66 -5.40 9.07
CA HIS A 11 -1.95 -6.78 8.69
C HIS A 11 -0.96 -7.80 9.26
N ASN A 12 0.29 -7.38 9.52
CA ASN A 12 1.35 -8.23 10.07
C ASN A 12 2.09 -7.55 11.22
N ASP A 13 2.50 -8.32 12.24
CA ASP A 13 3.25 -7.84 13.42
C ASP A 13 4.76 -8.07 13.30
N ILE A 14 5.37 -7.51 12.25
CA ILE A 14 6.82 -7.54 12.04
C ILE A 14 7.50 -6.41 12.81
N LYS A 15 8.65 -6.73 13.39
CA LYS A 15 9.51 -5.78 14.11
C LYS A 15 10.62 -5.26 13.22
N GLU A 16 11.10 -4.06 13.54
CA GLU A 16 12.21 -3.43 12.84
C GLU A 16 13.47 -4.32 12.83
N GLU A 17 13.71 -5.05 13.91
CA GLU A 17 14.87 -5.94 14.05
C GLU A 17 14.89 -7.12 13.05
N GLU A 18 13.77 -7.41 12.42
CA GLU A 18 13.65 -8.48 11.41
C GLU A 18 14.13 -8.03 10.03
N PHE A 19 14.26 -6.71 9.81
CA PHE A 19 14.79 -6.15 8.58
C PHE A 19 16.30 -5.92 8.68
N LYS A 20 17.02 -6.25 7.60
CA LYS A 20 18.46 -6.01 7.49
C LYS A 20 18.75 -5.01 6.40
N ASP A 21 18.98 -3.75 6.78
CA ASP A 21 19.26 -2.62 5.88
C ASP A 21 18.30 -2.57 4.68
N PRO A 22 16.97 -2.49 4.91
CA PRO A 22 15.99 -2.59 3.84
C PRO A 22 16.06 -1.41 2.88
N ILE A 23 15.74 -1.65 1.62
CA ILE A 23 15.59 -0.61 0.59
C ILE A 23 14.10 -0.31 0.42
N CYS A 24 13.73 0.94 0.64
CA CYS A 24 12.38 1.41 0.34
C CYS A 24 12.26 1.74 -1.15
N ILE A 25 11.30 1.11 -1.84
CA ILE A 25 10.97 1.39 -3.23
C ILE A 25 9.55 1.96 -3.27
N LEU A 26 9.39 3.15 -3.87
CA LEU A 26 8.11 3.86 -3.93
C LEU A 26 7.59 3.91 -5.38
N GLY A 27 6.34 3.50 -5.58
CA GLY A 27 5.65 3.60 -6.87
C GLY A 27 4.15 3.80 -6.69
N MET A 28 3.77 5.07 -6.59
CA MET A 28 2.38 5.51 -6.54
C MET A 28 1.83 5.76 -7.96
N PRO A 29 0.50 5.79 -8.15
CA PRO A 29 -0.10 6.25 -9.41
C PRO A 29 0.41 7.63 -9.81
N GLY A 30 0.65 7.84 -11.12
CA GLY A 30 1.39 9.02 -11.61
C GLY A 30 1.39 9.15 -13.12
N ILE A 31 2.40 9.83 -13.70
CA ILE A 31 2.49 10.00 -15.16
C ILE A 31 2.58 8.63 -15.85
N ALA A 32 1.56 8.31 -16.64
CA ALA A 32 1.41 7.04 -17.36
C ALA A 32 1.51 5.79 -16.47
N ASP A 33 1.29 5.94 -15.15
CA ASP A 33 1.36 4.88 -14.14
C ASP A 33 2.65 4.04 -14.15
N VAL A 34 3.74 4.56 -14.72
CA VAL A 34 5.00 3.81 -14.90
C VAL A 34 5.55 3.29 -13.56
N GLY A 35 5.54 4.14 -12.53
CA GLY A 35 5.99 3.77 -11.19
C GLY A 35 5.11 2.70 -10.54
N LYS A 36 3.79 2.84 -10.66
CA LYS A 36 2.82 1.87 -10.12
C LYS A 36 2.95 0.52 -10.81
N PHE A 37 3.03 0.47 -12.14
CA PHE A 37 3.24 -0.78 -12.89
C PHE A 37 4.57 -1.46 -12.55
N ALA A 38 5.65 -0.70 -12.38
CA ALA A 38 6.94 -1.27 -11.99
C ALA A 38 6.87 -1.93 -10.60
N ILE A 39 6.22 -1.27 -9.63
CA ILE A 39 6.01 -1.83 -8.30
C ILE A 39 5.07 -3.03 -8.34
N ASP A 40 3.95 -2.97 -9.05
CA ASP A 40 3.00 -4.10 -9.12
C ASP A 40 3.66 -5.34 -9.72
N SER A 41 4.55 -5.16 -10.71
CA SER A 41 5.37 -6.25 -11.24
C SER A 41 6.34 -6.82 -10.19
N LEU A 42 6.98 -5.97 -9.38
CA LEU A 42 7.90 -6.41 -8.32
C LEU A 42 7.16 -7.15 -7.20
N ILE A 43 5.98 -6.68 -6.81
CA ILE A 43 5.12 -7.33 -5.81
C ILE A 43 4.83 -8.77 -6.23
N GLY A 44 4.38 -8.97 -7.48
CA GLY A 44 4.11 -10.32 -8.00
C GLY A 44 5.35 -11.19 -8.17
N GLN A 45 6.51 -10.61 -8.49
CA GLN A 45 7.76 -11.37 -8.68
C GLN A 45 8.43 -11.78 -7.36
N LEU A 46 8.31 -10.95 -6.32
CA LEU A 46 8.93 -11.16 -5.02
C LEU A 46 7.99 -11.85 -4.02
N ASP A 47 6.74 -12.13 -4.41
CA ASP A 47 5.68 -12.61 -3.51
C ASP A 47 5.53 -11.72 -2.26
N ALA A 48 5.58 -10.40 -2.49
CA ALA A 48 5.61 -9.42 -1.41
C ALA A 48 4.30 -9.44 -0.62
N GLN A 49 4.41 -9.37 0.70
CA GLN A 49 3.30 -9.50 1.64
C GLN A 49 2.85 -8.12 2.13
N ASN A 50 1.54 -7.93 2.26
CA ASN A 50 0.99 -6.68 2.77
C ASN A 50 1.31 -6.53 4.28
N PHE A 51 2.03 -5.46 4.63
CA PHE A 51 2.35 -5.11 6.01
C PHE A 51 1.25 -4.27 6.64
N MET A 52 0.89 -3.19 5.96
CA MET A 52 -0.12 -2.23 6.41
C MET A 52 -0.70 -1.40 5.27
N ASP A 53 -1.96 -1.00 5.46
CA ASP A 53 -2.68 -0.08 4.58
C ASP A 53 -2.88 1.27 5.27
N PHE A 54 -2.87 2.33 4.46
CA PHE A 54 -3.18 3.70 4.85
C PHE A 54 -4.35 4.19 4.03
N ILE A 55 -5.39 4.65 4.72
CA ILE A 55 -6.57 5.29 4.12
C ILE A 55 -6.54 6.74 4.58
N PHE A 56 -6.50 7.67 3.63
CA PHE A 56 -6.46 9.10 3.86
C PHE A 56 -7.85 9.69 3.63
N ASP A 57 -8.30 10.57 4.53
CA ASP A 57 -9.57 11.29 4.35
C ASP A 57 -9.52 12.25 3.14
N ASP A 58 -8.32 12.65 2.73
CA ASP A 58 -8.07 13.51 1.56
C ASP A 58 -8.11 12.77 0.21
N TYR A 59 -8.21 11.43 0.22
CA TYR A 59 -8.39 10.69 -1.02
C TYR A 59 -9.76 11.00 -1.65
N PRO A 60 -9.87 10.95 -2.99
CA PRO A 60 -11.12 11.22 -3.68
C PRO A 60 -12.26 10.40 -3.10
N ALA A 61 -13.40 11.05 -2.83
CA ALA A 61 -14.60 10.39 -2.36
C ALA A 61 -15.08 9.39 -3.43
N GLY A 62 -14.76 8.12 -3.21
CA GLY A 62 -15.01 7.05 -4.17
C GLY A 62 -14.66 5.69 -3.56
N ALA A 63 -15.06 4.65 -4.26
CA ALA A 63 -14.70 3.28 -3.92
C ALA A 63 -14.15 2.58 -5.16
N ILE A 64 -13.18 1.72 -4.95
CA ILE A 64 -12.64 0.83 -5.96
C ILE A 64 -13.49 -0.44 -5.91
N VAL A 65 -14.05 -0.81 -7.06
CA VAL A 65 -14.77 -2.08 -7.23
C VAL A 65 -13.94 -2.94 -8.15
N ASP A 66 -13.45 -4.06 -7.63
CA ASP A 66 -12.66 -5.04 -8.38
C ASP A 66 -13.08 -6.45 -7.96
N ASP A 67 -13.26 -7.35 -8.91
CA ASP A 67 -13.76 -8.72 -8.67
C ASP A 67 -14.97 -8.82 -7.72
N SER A 68 -15.92 -7.88 -7.85
CA SER A 68 -17.10 -7.74 -6.97
C SER A 68 -16.78 -7.42 -5.50
N LEU A 69 -15.53 -7.09 -5.18
CA LEU A 69 -15.09 -6.58 -3.89
C LEU A 69 -15.06 -5.05 -3.90
N LEU A 70 -15.62 -4.46 -2.85
CA LEU A 70 -15.63 -3.02 -2.63
C LEU A 70 -14.50 -2.65 -1.67
N SER A 71 -13.65 -1.72 -2.06
CA SER A 71 -12.59 -1.18 -1.19
C SER A 71 -12.49 0.34 -1.27
N ALA A 72 -11.99 0.95 -0.20
CA ALA A 72 -11.62 2.36 -0.22
C ALA A 72 -10.26 2.53 -0.90
N PRO A 73 -10.00 3.66 -1.60
CA PRO A 73 -8.66 3.99 -2.06
C PRO A 73 -7.69 3.99 -0.88
N LYS A 74 -6.53 3.37 -1.05
CA LYS A 74 -5.52 3.19 -0.01
C LYS A 74 -4.11 3.24 -0.58
N ALA A 75 -3.16 3.64 0.24
CA ALA A 75 -1.74 3.37 0.02
C ALA A 75 -1.34 2.13 0.83
N GLU A 76 -0.36 1.37 0.37
CA GLU A 76 0.03 0.09 0.97
C GLU A 76 1.53 0.08 1.17
N ILE A 77 1.98 -0.46 2.31
CA ILE A 77 3.37 -0.85 2.52
C ILE A 77 3.43 -2.37 2.49
N LEU A 78 4.32 -2.90 1.67
CA LEU A 78 4.58 -4.32 1.53
C LEU A 78 6.05 -4.60 1.86
N PHE A 79 6.34 -5.84 2.20
CA PHE A 79 7.69 -6.35 2.45
C PHE A 79 7.86 -7.70 1.75
N TRP A 80 9.11 -8.10 1.53
CA TRP A 80 9.47 -9.42 1.01
C TRP A 80 10.71 -9.93 1.73
#